data_AF-X1HKI3-F1
#
_entry.id   AF-X1HKI3-F1
#
_cell.length_a   1.000
_cell.length_b   1.000
_cell.length_c   1.000
_cell.angle_alpha   90.00
_cell.angle_beta   90.00
_cell.angle_gamma   90.00
#
_symmetry.space_group_name_H-M   'P 1'
#
loop_
_entity.id
_entity.type
_entity.pdbx_description
1 polymer ?
#
loop_
_entity_poly.entity_id
_entity_poly.type
_entity_poly.pdbx_seq_one_letter_code
_entity_poly.pdbx_strand_id
1 'polypeptide(L)'
;LNTSSNSKNNYQIHPYHPLTSFWPPTYWIPAVQLTENDLGIGFSTELKDVLGFYSLPLNITYGILNNSLSYNFNYYNYSHLPIVNLYLSGNAILNSPTSWWEEGKTSINIYFPFEGHTASTTNSRPYRQIFSLGYQYEKSSTNDTSSPSDTDPQKITSLKLGYSYSDAEKYGFSISTELGNSFSLTYEHADKVLGGDYTFDKLLFDGRKFIPLPSLHHTLSLRLIAGHSSADILDGEKFKLGGNYSADNLSNTEVKNFSLRGYKPATLKGNNLILTG
;
A
#
# COMPACT_ATOMS: atom_id res chain seq x y z
N LEU A 1 -50.29 -16.54 -24.38
CA LEU A 1 -49.93 -17.53 -23.34
C LEU A 1 -48.84 -16.90 -22.48
N ASN A 2 -49.25 -16.24 -21.39
CA ASN A 2 -48.36 -15.53 -20.47
C ASN A 2 -48.14 -16.46 -19.27
N THR A 3 -46.99 -17.12 -19.20
CA THR A 3 -46.60 -17.89 -18.01
C THR A 3 -45.78 -16.98 -17.09
N SER A 4 -46.46 -16.33 -16.17
CA SER A 4 -45.84 -15.70 -15.00
C SER A 4 -45.32 -16.80 -14.07
N SER A 5 -44.01 -17.07 -14.10
CA SER A 5 -43.36 -17.92 -13.11
C SER A 5 -43.33 -17.19 -11.77
N ASN A 6 -44.31 -17.50 -10.93
CA ASN A 6 -44.42 -16.97 -9.57
C ASN A 6 -43.48 -17.78 -8.65
N SER A 7 -42.18 -17.48 -8.69
CA SER A 7 -41.25 -18.01 -7.68
C SER A 7 -41.49 -17.26 -6.38
N LYS A 8 -42.22 -17.88 -5.44
CA LYS A 8 -42.26 -17.40 -4.04
C LYS A 8 -40.85 -17.46 -3.47
N ASN A 9 -40.14 -16.33 -3.49
CA ASN A 9 -38.93 -16.17 -2.70
C ASN A 9 -39.35 -16.22 -1.23
N ASN A 10 -39.01 -17.30 -0.54
CA ASN A 10 -39.26 -17.51 0.89
C ASN A 10 -38.37 -16.62 1.80
N TYR A 11 -37.69 -15.63 1.23
CA TYR A 11 -36.79 -14.73 1.92
C TYR A 11 -37.34 -13.31 1.87
N GLN A 12 -37.47 -12.70 3.04
CA GLN A 12 -37.91 -11.32 3.17
C GLN A 12 -36.83 -10.41 2.58
N ILE A 13 -37.19 -9.66 1.52
CA ILE A 13 -36.30 -8.70 0.88
C ILE A 13 -36.30 -7.44 1.74
N HIS A 14 -35.12 -7.07 2.27
CA HIS A 14 -34.93 -5.83 3.02
C HIS A 14 -34.08 -4.84 2.22
N PRO A 15 -34.30 -3.52 2.38
CA PRO A 15 -33.37 -2.52 1.86
C PRO A 15 -31.97 -2.75 2.41
N TYR A 16 -30.96 -2.54 1.55
CA TYR A 16 -29.57 -2.67 1.95
C TYR A 16 -29.17 -1.54 2.92
N HIS A 17 -28.65 -1.92 4.10
CA HIS A 17 -28.14 -1.02 5.11
C HIS A 17 -26.70 -1.43 5.48
N PRO A 18 -25.67 -0.67 5.09
CA PRO A 18 -24.28 -1.08 5.28
C PRO A 18 -23.88 -1.16 6.76
N LEU A 19 -24.33 -0.21 7.58
CA LEU A 19 -23.94 -0.11 8.99
C LEU A 19 -24.44 -1.28 9.83
N THR A 20 -25.61 -1.84 9.52
CA THR A 20 -26.14 -3.01 10.25
C THR A 20 -25.34 -4.27 9.98
N SER A 21 -24.56 -4.30 8.90
CA SER A 21 -23.72 -5.44 8.53
C SER A 21 -22.31 -5.40 9.14
N PHE A 22 -21.92 -4.27 9.76
CA PHE A 22 -20.64 -4.18 10.46
C PHE A 22 -20.63 -4.88 11.82
N TRP A 23 -21.82 -5.25 12.33
CA TRP A 23 -21.96 -5.97 13.58
C TRP A 23 -22.68 -7.31 13.35
N PRO A 24 -22.06 -8.44 13.71
CA PRO A 24 -20.72 -8.60 14.29
C PRO A 24 -19.59 -8.29 13.29
N PRO A 25 -18.37 -8.00 13.77
CA PRO A 25 -17.21 -7.82 12.90
C PRO A 25 -16.91 -9.10 12.09
N THR A 26 -16.25 -8.95 10.93
CA THR A 26 -15.86 -10.08 10.07
C THR A 26 -14.90 -11.02 10.78
N TYR A 27 -13.96 -10.46 11.53
CA TYR A 27 -13.12 -11.21 12.47
C TYR A 27 -12.71 -10.32 13.64
N TRP A 28 -12.32 -10.95 14.75
CA TRP A 28 -11.67 -10.30 15.88
C TRP A 28 -10.63 -11.28 16.44
N ILE A 29 -9.37 -10.90 16.35
CA ILE A 29 -8.24 -11.75 16.77
C ILE A 29 -7.27 -10.96 17.62
N PRO A 30 -6.60 -11.60 18.60
CA PRO A 30 -5.49 -10.98 19.31
C PRO A 30 -4.36 -10.64 18.33
N ALA A 31 -3.74 -9.48 18.51
CA ALA A 31 -2.61 -9.02 17.73
C ALA A 31 -1.39 -8.85 18.63
N VAL A 32 -0.23 -9.29 18.13
CA VAL A 32 1.07 -9.11 18.79
C VAL A 32 1.99 -8.44 17.78
N GLN A 33 2.61 -7.33 18.18
CA GLN A 33 3.57 -6.59 17.36
C GLN A 33 4.92 -6.63 18.06
N LEU A 34 5.95 -7.14 17.38
CA LEU A 34 7.32 -7.07 17.86
C LEU A 34 8.05 -5.97 17.09
N THR A 35 8.60 -5.00 17.82
CA THR A 35 9.52 -3.99 17.27
C THR A 35 10.91 -4.23 17.84
N GLU A 36 11.92 -3.52 17.34
CA GLU A 36 13.30 -3.71 17.82
C GLU A 36 13.42 -3.51 19.34
N ASN A 37 12.61 -2.63 19.93
CA ASN A 37 12.70 -2.23 21.33
C ASN A 37 11.40 -2.41 22.14
N ASP A 38 10.33 -2.97 21.56
CA ASP A 38 9.04 -3.10 22.25
C ASP A 38 8.26 -4.35 21.82
N LEU A 39 7.46 -4.85 22.76
CA LEU A 39 6.44 -5.86 22.54
C LEU A 39 5.06 -5.21 22.70
N GLY A 40 4.34 -5.08 21.60
CA GLY A 40 2.96 -4.61 21.52
C GLY A 40 1.96 -5.77 21.63
N ILE A 41 0.94 -5.61 22.46
CA ILE A 41 -0.21 -6.53 22.53
C ILE A 41 -1.51 -5.78 22.26
N GLY A 42 -2.45 -6.40 21.57
CA GLY A 42 -3.74 -5.78 21.26
C GLY A 42 -4.64 -6.67 20.44
N PHE A 43 -5.36 -6.07 19.49
CA PHE A 43 -6.30 -6.80 18.66
C PHE A 43 -6.35 -6.24 17.24
N SER A 44 -6.72 -7.11 16.31
CA SER A 44 -7.03 -6.76 14.92
C SER A 44 -8.44 -7.24 14.59
N THR A 45 -9.17 -6.39 13.87
CA THR A 45 -10.54 -6.65 13.44
C THR A 45 -10.80 -6.03 12.09
N GLU A 46 -11.78 -6.55 11.35
CA GLU A 46 -12.27 -5.94 10.12
C GLU A 46 -13.78 -5.79 10.21
N LEU A 47 -14.26 -4.57 9.94
CA LEU A 47 -15.69 -4.32 9.72
C LEU A 47 -15.92 -4.28 8.21
N LYS A 48 -16.63 -5.27 7.68
CA LYS A 48 -16.96 -5.34 6.26
C LYS A 48 -18.45 -5.61 6.12
N ASP A 49 -19.11 -4.91 5.20
CA ASP A 49 -20.52 -5.17 4.94
C ASP A 49 -20.71 -6.48 4.15
N VAL A 50 -21.93 -7.02 4.14
CA VAL A 50 -22.24 -8.33 3.51
C VAL A 50 -21.95 -8.35 2.00
N LEU A 51 -22.04 -7.20 1.31
CA LEU A 51 -21.74 -7.10 -0.12
C LEU A 51 -20.28 -6.70 -0.40
N GLY A 52 -19.52 -6.33 0.63
CA GLY A 52 -18.12 -5.94 0.53
C GLY A 52 -17.88 -4.57 -0.13
N PHE A 53 -18.90 -3.71 -0.18
CA PHE A 53 -18.80 -2.34 -0.65
C PHE A 53 -18.02 -1.42 0.28
N TYR A 54 -17.95 -1.74 1.56
CA TYR A 54 -17.23 -0.99 2.58
C TYR A 54 -16.39 -1.96 3.40
N SER A 55 -15.11 -1.66 3.55
CA SER A 55 -14.19 -2.43 4.39
C SER A 55 -13.40 -1.48 5.27
N LEU A 56 -13.32 -1.84 6.55
CA LEU A 56 -12.62 -1.10 7.58
C LEU A 56 -11.80 -2.05 8.46
N PRO A 57 -10.64 -2.51 7.96
CA PRO A 57 -9.62 -3.11 8.82
C PRO A 57 -9.08 -2.11 9.83
N LEU A 58 -8.96 -2.58 11.06
CA LEU A 58 -8.45 -1.86 12.22
C LEU A 58 -7.44 -2.75 12.96
N ASN A 59 -6.33 -2.17 13.37
CA ASN A 59 -5.36 -2.78 14.27
C ASN A 59 -4.97 -1.79 15.35
N ILE A 60 -5.03 -2.21 16.61
CA ILE A 60 -4.62 -1.41 17.76
C ILE A 60 -3.77 -2.29 18.66
N THR A 61 -2.58 -1.79 19.03
CA THR A 61 -1.67 -2.49 19.94
C THR A 61 -1.08 -1.53 20.96
N TYR A 62 -0.90 -2.02 22.17
CA TYR A 62 -0.28 -1.32 23.28
C TYR A 62 1.11 -1.91 23.55
N GLY A 63 2.13 -1.09 23.40
CA GLY A 63 3.53 -1.37 23.69
C GLY A 63 3.79 -1.42 25.19
N ILE A 64 4.20 -2.60 25.68
CA ILE A 64 4.36 -2.86 27.10
C ILE A 64 5.60 -2.14 27.67
N LEU A 65 6.68 -2.06 26.90
CA LEU A 65 7.96 -1.50 27.36
C LEU A 65 7.99 0.03 27.23
N ASN A 66 7.51 0.57 26.11
CA ASN A 66 7.59 2.01 25.84
C ASN A 66 6.32 2.77 26.20
N ASN A 67 5.30 2.09 26.74
CA ASN A 67 3.98 2.66 27.03
C ASN A 67 3.43 3.45 25.82
N SER A 68 3.44 2.81 24.66
CA SER A 68 3.05 3.40 23.39
C SER A 68 1.77 2.76 22.84
N LEU A 69 0.92 3.54 22.19
CA LEU A 69 -0.28 3.07 21.50
C LEU A 69 -0.03 3.15 20.01
N SER A 70 0.12 2.01 19.35
CA SER A 70 0.16 1.90 17.89
C SER A 70 -1.23 1.62 17.35
N TYR A 71 -1.63 2.36 16.33
CA TYR A 71 -2.90 2.15 15.65
C TYR A 71 -2.76 2.23 14.14
N ASN A 72 -3.59 1.47 13.44
CA ASN A 72 -3.73 1.48 12.00
C ASN A 72 -5.21 1.30 11.66
N PHE A 73 -5.74 2.26 10.93
CA PHE A 73 -7.09 2.35 10.45
C PHE A 73 -7.05 2.54 8.95
N ASN A 74 -7.78 1.72 8.22
CA ASN A 74 -7.82 1.82 6.78
C ASN A 74 -9.25 1.59 6.29
N TYR A 75 -9.85 2.58 5.66
CA TYR A 75 -11.20 2.56 5.13
C TYR A 75 -11.17 2.48 3.62
N TYR A 76 -11.96 1.58 3.05
CA TYR A 76 -12.19 1.47 1.61
C TYR A 76 -13.68 1.58 1.30
N ASN A 77 -14.00 2.39 0.30
CA ASN A 77 -15.31 2.46 -0.32
C ASN A 77 -15.24 1.92 -1.75
N TYR A 78 -15.73 0.68 -1.92
CA TYR A 78 -15.88 -0.02 -3.19
C TYR A 78 -17.29 0.10 -3.79
N SER A 79 -18.23 0.81 -3.12
CA SER A 79 -19.63 0.89 -3.57
C SER A 79 -19.79 1.56 -4.94
N HIS A 80 -18.89 2.50 -5.26
CA HIS A 80 -18.90 3.27 -6.50
C HIS A 80 -17.47 3.46 -7.00
N LEU A 81 -17.34 3.72 -8.29
CA LEU A 81 -16.08 4.19 -8.88
C LEU A 81 -16.06 5.72 -8.89
N PRO A 82 -14.91 6.35 -8.56
CA PRO A 82 -13.65 5.74 -8.15
C PRO A 82 -13.67 5.17 -6.72
N ILE A 83 -12.77 4.22 -6.46
CA ILE A 83 -12.59 3.66 -5.11
C ILE A 83 -11.93 4.73 -4.25
N VAL A 84 -12.55 5.05 -3.12
CA VAL A 84 -11.99 6.00 -2.14
C VAL A 84 -11.37 5.24 -0.98
N ASN A 85 -10.21 5.69 -0.55
CA ASN A 85 -9.46 5.12 0.55
C ASN A 85 -9.02 6.20 1.53
N LEU A 86 -9.29 5.97 2.82
CA LEU A 86 -8.81 6.81 3.91
C LEU A 86 -7.93 5.96 4.80
N TYR A 87 -6.69 6.39 4.99
CA TYR A 87 -5.72 5.67 5.80
C TYR A 87 -5.24 6.57 6.93
N LEU A 88 -5.19 6.01 8.13
CA LEU A 88 -4.67 6.66 9.32
C LEU A 88 -3.84 5.65 10.10
N SER A 89 -2.60 5.97 10.39
CA SER A 89 -1.78 5.21 11.33
C SER A 89 -0.94 6.13 12.19
N GLY A 90 -0.49 5.59 13.30
CA GLY A 90 0.42 6.32 14.18
C GLY A 90 0.83 5.53 15.39
N ASN A 91 1.76 6.13 16.12
CA ASN A 91 2.21 5.73 17.43
C ASN A 91 2.14 6.94 18.38
N ALA A 92 1.67 6.72 19.59
CA ALA A 92 1.58 7.75 20.62
C ALA A 92 2.09 7.22 21.96
N ILE A 93 3.02 7.94 22.59
CA ILE A 93 3.48 7.61 23.95
C ILE A 93 2.47 8.14 24.97
N LEU A 94 1.80 7.26 25.72
CA LEU A 94 0.69 7.65 26.61
C LEU A 94 1.11 8.55 27.78
N ASN A 95 2.40 8.57 28.12
CA ASN A 95 2.95 9.39 29.21
C ASN A 95 3.44 10.78 28.75
N SER A 96 3.35 11.08 27.46
CA SER A 96 3.82 12.36 26.91
C SER A 96 2.71 13.42 26.99
N PRO A 97 2.98 14.60 27.59
CA PRO A 97 1.97 15.65 27.71
C PRO A 97 1.66 16.38 26.39
N THR A 98 2.37 16.09 25.29
CA THR A 98 2.41 16.97 24.12
C THR A 98 1.66 16.49 22.89
N SER A 99 1.26 15.22 22.72
CA SER A 99 0.33 14.84 21.65
C SER A 99 -0.13 13.36 21.68
N TRP A 100 -1.40 13.10 21.31
CA TRP A 100 -1.87 11.74 20.96
C TRP A 100 -1.48 11.29 19.54
N TRP A 101 -0.68 12.10 18.83
CA TRP A 101 -0.14 11.78 17.51
C TRP A 101 1.28 12.34 17.37
N GLU A 102 2.22 11.64 18.02
CA GLU A 102 3.65 11.98 17.98
C GLU A 102 4.25 11.62 16.63
N GLU A 103 3.96 10.41 16.18
CA GLU A 103 4.35 9.91 14.86
C GLU A 103 3.15 9.29 14.16
N GLY A 104 3.11 9.45 12.85
CA GLY A 104 2.13 8.73 12.06
C GLY A 104 1.87 9.36 10.72
N LYS A 105 0.81 8.84 10.11
CA LYS A 105 0.53 9.03 8.71
C LYS A 105 -0.96 9.06 8.47
N THR A 106 -1.40 10.03 7.70
CA THR A 106 -2.76 10.10 7.19
C THR A 106 -2.73 10.25 5.69
N SER A 107 -3.62 9.56 4.98
CA SER A 107 -3.75 9.76 3.54
C SER A 107 -5.17 9.57 3.04
N ILE A 108 -5.47 10.28 1.97
CA ILE A 108 -6.70 10.17 1.20
C ILE A 108 -6.28 9.75 -0.20
N ASN A 109 -6.69 8.56 -0.63
CA ASN A 109 -6.35 8.01 -1.94
C ASN A 109 -7.61 7.74 -2.75
N ILE A 110 -7.54 8.01 -4.05
CA ILE A 110 -8.61 7.78 -5.02
C ILE A 110 -8.04 6.88 -6.11
N TYR A 111 -8.71 5.76 -6.38
CA TYR A 111 -8.28 4.78 -7.38
C TYR A 111 -9.31 4.63 -8.50
N PHE A 112 -8.84 4.66 -9.73
CA PHE A 112 -9.61 4.40 -10.95
C PHE A 112 -9.14 3.08 -11.55
N PRO A 113 -9.73 1.94 -11.12
CA PRO A 113 -9.47 0.65 -11.74
C PRO A 113 -10.17 0.55 -13.10
N PHE A 114 -9.43 0.06 -14.09
CA PHE A 114 -9.94 -0.28 -15.41
C PHE A 114 -9.50 -1.71 -15.74
N GLU A 115 -10.42 -2.50 -16.26
CA GLU A 115 -10.14 -3.86 -16.70
C GLU A 115 -10.57 -4.00 -18.15
N GLY A 116 -9.92 -4.89 -18.88
CA GLY A 116 -10.24 -5.14 -20.27
C GLY A 116 -9.46 -6.32 -20.83
N HIS A 117 -9.49 -6.45 -22.14
CA HIS A 117 -8.79 -7.51 -22.85
C HIS A 117 -7.86 -6.92 -23.91
N THR A 118 -6.67 -7.52 -24.07
CA THR A 118 -5.74 -7.12 -25.13
C THR A 118 -6.38 -7.37 -26.52
N ALA A 119 -6.13 -6.49 -27.49
CA ALA A 119 -6.80 -6.44 -28.80
C ALA A 119 -6.54 -7.61 -29.78
N SER A 120 -6.07 -8.77 -29.31
CA SER A 120 -5.78 -9.93 -30.14
C SER A 120 -7.03 -10.80 -30.35
N THR A 121 -7.32 -11.13 -31.60
CA THR A 121 -8.51 -11.91 -32.01
C THR A 121 -8.46 -13.39 -31.61
N THR A 122 -7.28 -13.92 -31.28
CA THR A 122 -7.08 -15.35 -30.95
C THR A 122 -6.42 -15.59 -29.59
N ASN A 123 -5.77 -14.58 -29.02
CA ASN A 123 -5.03 -14.67 -27.76
C ASN A 123 -5.27 -13.42 -26.91
N SER A 124 -6.54 -13.10 -26.66
CA SER A 124 -6.88 -11.98 -25.78
C SER A 124 -6.57 -12.34 -24.33
N ARG A 125 -5.85 -11.46 -23.64
CA ARG A 125 -5.52 -11.62 -22.22
C ARG A 125 -6.23 -10.57 -21.39
N PRO A 126 -6.76 -10.92 -20.22
CA PRO A 126 -7.26 -9.92 -19.30
C PRO A 126 -6.11 -9.02 -18.86
N TYR A 127 -6.33 -7.71 -18.87
CA TYR A 127 -5.43 -6.75 -18.25
C TYR A 127 -6.16 -5.96 -17.19
N ARG A 128 -5.40 -5.46 -16.22
CA ARG A 128 -5.86 -4.51 -15.20
C ARG A 128 -4.98 -3.27 -15.22
N GLN A 129 -5.62 -2.12 -15.13
CA GLN A 129 -5.02 -0.80 -15.03
C GLN A 129 -5.55 -0.11 -13.79
N ILE A 130 -4.71 0.64 -13.08
CA ILE A 130 -5.16 1.47 -11.96
C ILE A 130 -4.45 2.80 -12.05
N PHE A 131 -5.22 3.89 -12.13
CA PHE A 131 -4.73 5.23 -11.86
C PHE A 131 -5.03 5.57 -10.41
N SER A 132 -4.06 6.14 -9.69
CA SER A 132 -4.23 6.56 -8.31
C SER A 132 -3.81 8.01 -8.11
N LEU A 133 -4.61 8.74 -7.35
CA LEU A 133 -4.28 10.06 -6.83
C LEU A 133 -4.35 10.00 -5.30
N GLY A 134 -3.30 10.43 -4.63
CA GLY A 134 -3.19 10.43 -3.19
C GLY A 134 -2.76 11.78 -2.64
N TYR A 135 -3.31 12.16 -1.49
CA TYR A 135 -2.78 13.21 -0.64
C TYR A 135 -2.37 12.56 0.67
N GLN A 136 -1.11 12.77 1.08
CA GLN A 136 -0.55 12.16 2.27
C GLN A 136 0.08 13.24 3.14
N TYR A 137 -0.14 13.11 4.45
CA TYR A 137 0.63 13.79 5.47
C TYR A 137 1.30 12.74 6.35
N GLU A 138 2.58 12.93 6.63
CA GLU A 138 3.41 12.09 7.47
C GLU A 138 4.17 12.95 8.48
N LYS A 139 4.21 12.50 9.73
CA LYS A 139 4.95 13.12 10.81
C LYS A 139 5.85 12.07 11.43
N SER A 140 7.15 12.36 11.50
CA SER A 140 8.15 11.47 12.09
C SER A 140 8.97 12.20 13.15
N SER A 141 9.26 11.53 14.26
CA SER A 141 10.21 12.05 15.24
C SER A 141 11.63 11.71 14.80
N THR A 142 12.55 12.66 14.96
CA THR A 142 13.96 12.42 14.66
C THR A 142 14.68 12.10 15.96
N ASN A 143 15.19 10.87 16.09
CA ASN A 143 16.11 10.50 17.18
C ASN A 143 17.59 10.59 16.77
N ASP A 144 17.91 11.18 15.60
CA ASP A 144 19.28 11.25 15.10
C ASP A 144 20.14 12.17 15.97
N THR A 145 21.05 11.53 16.70
CA THR A 145 21.87 12.09 17.79
C THR A 145 23.05 12.94 17.29
N SER A 146 22.97 13.52 16.09
CA SER A 146 24.13 14.15 15.44
C SER A 146 24.09 15.68 15.33
N SER A 147 23.05 16.36 15.83
CA SER A 147 23.05 17.83 15.97
C SER A 147 22.10 18.30 17.08
N PRO A 148 22.53 19.11 18.06
CA PRO A 148 21.70 19.50 19.21
C PRO A 148 20.59 20.53 18.92
N SER A 149 20.19 20.75 17.67
CA SER A 149 19.41 21.95 17.30
C SER A 149 18.10 21.71 16.54
N ASP A 150 17.78 20.50 16.10
CA ASP A 150 16.48 20.19 15.48
C ASP A 150 15.76 19.09 16.28
N THR A 151 15.10 19.49 17.36
CA THR A 151 14.17 18.64 18.13
C THR A 151 12.74 18.67 17.58
N ASP A 152 12.50 19.41 16.49
CA ASP A 152 11.16 19.51 15.92
C ASP A 152 10.82 18.28 15.05
N PRO A 153 9.59 17.75 15.15
CA PRO A 153 9.16 16.60 14.36
C PRO A 153 9.13 16.96 12.88
N GLN A 154 9.69 16.09 12.04
CA GLN A 154 9.70 16.27 10.59
C GLN A 154 8.29 16.02 10.03
N LYS A 155 7.75 16.99 9.28
CA LYS A 155 6.46 16.86 8.61
C LYS A 155 6.65 16.83 7.11
N ILE A 156 6.08 15.82 6.46
CA ILE A 156 6.06 15.69 5.02
C ILE A 156 4.61 15.66 4.58
N THR A 157 4.23 16.62 3.74
CA THR A 157 2.96 16.57 3.04
C THR A 157 3.23 16.40 1.56
N SER A 158 2.67 15.36 0.95
CA SER A 158 2.89 15.04 -0.45
C SER A 158 1.62 14.71 -1.21
N LEU A 159 1.64 15.08 -2.50
CA LEU A 159 0.70 14.62 -3.50
C LEU A 159 1.32 13.45 -4.26
N LYS A 160 0.56 12.38 -4.44
CA LYS A 160 1.01 11.14 -5.09
C LYS A 160 0.17 10.86 -6.32
N LEU A 161 0.84 10.59 -7.43
CA LEU A 161 0.26 10.09 -8.65
C LEU A 161 0.81 8.69 -8.91
N GLY A 162 -0.06 7.76 -9.25
CA GLY A 162 0.34 6.39 -9.57
C GLY A 162 -0.40 5.88 -10.79
N TYR A 163 0.32 5.10 -11.58
CA TYR A 163 -0.24 4.30 -12.65
C TYR A 163 0.32 2.89 -12.54
N SER A 164 -0.54 1.88 -12.65
CA SER A 164 -0.13 0.48 -12.72
C SER A 164 -0.88 -0.23 -13.83
N TYR A 165 -0.19 -1.14 -14.48
CA TYR A 165 -0.70 -2.02 -15.53
C TYR A 165 -0.21 -3.44 -15.28
N SER A 166 -1.07 -4.43 -15.49
CA SER A 166 -0.67 -5.83 -15.51
C SER A 166 -1.57 -6.65 -16.43
N ASP A 167 -0.98 -7.34 -17.40
CA ASP A 167 -1.56 -8.43 -18.18
C ASP A 167 -0.90 -9.78 -17.84
N ALA A 168 -0.22 -9.84 -16.70
CA ALA A 168 0.56 -10.98 -16.29
C ALA A 168 -0.34 -12.13 -15.79
N GLU A 169 -0.18 -13.32 -16.36
CA GLU A 169 -1.02 -14.49 -16.10
C GLU A 169 -0.34 -15.48 -15.15
N LYS A 170 -1.10 -15.94 -14.15
CA LYS A 170 -0.76 -17.06 -13.26
C LYS A 170 -1.87 -18.10 -13.37
N TYR A 171 -1.54 -19.32 -13.83
CA TYR A 171 -2.52 -20.39 -13.92
C TYR A 171 -2.69 -21.09 -12.56
N GLY A 172 -3.83 -21.77 -12.35
CA GLY A 172 -4.23 -22.28 -11.04
C GLY A 172 -3.26 -23.27 -10.39
N PHE A 173 -2.47 -24.00 -11.19
CA PHE A 173 -1.44 -24.94 -10.72
C PHE A 173 -0.01 -24.37 -10.82
N SER A 174 0.16 -23.12 -11.24
CA SER A 174 1.46 -22.49 -11.41
C SER A 174 1.96 -21.91 -10.10
N ILE A 175 3.24 -22.16 -9.79
CA ILE A 175 3.90 -21.59 -8.61
C ILE A 175 4.18 -20.08 -8.83
N SER A 176 4.45 -19.68 -10.08
CA SER A 176 4.73 -18.30 -10.49
C SER A 176 3.87 -17.84 -11.67
N THR A 177 3.90 -16.54 -11.93
CA THR A 177 3.45 -15.94 -13.20
C THR A 177 4.29 -16.49 -14.35
N GLU A 178 3.65 -16.83 -15.47
CA GLU A 178 4.31 -17.52 -16.59
C GLU A 178 4.48 -16.62 -17.82
N LEU A 179 3.62 -15.60 -17.96
CA LEU A 179 3.49 -14.85 -19.19
C LEU A 179 2.91 -13.46 -18.95
N GLY A 180 3.33 -12.49 -19.77
CA GLY A 180 2.79 -11.14 -19.76
C GLY A 180 3.75 -10.13 -19.14
N ASN A 181 3.20 -8.97 -18.80
CA ASN A 181 3.93 -7.80 -18.36
C ASN A 181 3.22 -7.21 -17.14
N SER A 182 4.00 -6.63 -16.25
CA SER A 182 3.46 -5.75 -15.23
C SER A 182 4.39 -4.56 -15.06
N PHE A 183 3.83 -3.37 -14.89
CA PHE A 183 4.65 -2.22 -14.53
C PHE A 183 3.85 -1.23 -13.69
N SER A 184 4.58 -0.44 -12.93
CA SER A 184 4.06 0.70 -12.19
C SER A 184 4.96 1.92 -12.33
N LEU A 185 4.32 3.08 -12.31
CA LEU A 185 4.96 4.38 -12.30
C LEU A 185 4.32 5.21 -11.18
N THR A 186 5.14 5.68 -10.25
CA THR A 186 4.71 6.50 -9.13
C THR A 186 5.49 7.80 -9.14
N TYR A 187 4.77 8.90 -9.02
CA TYR A 187 5.33 10.23 -8.83
C TYR A 187 4.82 10.81 -7.51
N GLU A 188 5.72 11.36 -6.72
CA GLU A 188 5.43 12.00 -5.44
C GLU A 188 6.03 13.40 -5.44
N HIS A 189 5.21 14.39 -5.10
CA HIS A 189 5.61 15.77 -4.95
C HIS A 189 5.27 16.22 -3.53
N ALA A 190 6.29 16.47 -2.71
CA ALA A 190 6.14 17.09 -1.42
C ALA A 190 6.40 18.59 -1.55
N ASP A 191 5.63 19.41 -0.85
CA ASP A 191 5.81 20.86 -0.85
C ASP A 191 5.40 21.50 0.48
N LYS A 192 6.12 22.55 0.88
CA LYS A 192 5.81 23.38 2.05
C LYS A 192 4.44 24.06 1.97
N VAL A 193 3.99 24.41 0.76
CA VAL A 193 2.66 24.99 0.50
C VAL A 193 1.54 23.99 0.85
N LEU A 194 1.82 22.69 0.81
CA LEU A 194 0.88 21.64 1.26
C LEU A 194 0.85 21.50 2.80
N GLY A 195 1.65 22.28 3.54
CA GLY A 195 1.69 22.25 5.01
C GLY A 195 2.73 21.30 5.61
N GLY A 196 3.70 20.84 4.81
CA GLY A 196 4.89 20.13 5.28
C GLY A 196 6.09 21.05 5.47
N ASP A 197 7.21 20.49 5.91
CA ASP A 197 8.47 21.22 6.14
C ASP A 197 9.45 21.11 4.96
N TYR A 198 9.15 20.26 3.98
CA TYR A 198 10.08 19.87 2.91
C TYR A 198 9.44 19.99 1.52
N THR A 199 10.30 20.28 0.54
CA THR A 199 9.94 20.27 -0.89
C THR A 199 10.83 19.27 -1.62
N PHE A 200 10.24 18.28 -2.27
CA PHE A 200 10.98 17.34 -3.12
C PHE A 200 10.08 16.67 -4.15
N ASP A 201 10.70 16.18 -5.21
CA ASP A 201 10.09 15.35 -6.22
C ASP A 201 10.72 13.96 -6.18
N LYS A 202 9.90 12.94 -6.41
CA LYS A 202 10.34 11.55 -6.46
C LYS A 202 9.56 10.80 -7.52
N LEU A 203 10.29 10.15 -8.42
CA LEU A 203 9.76 9.32 -9.49
C LEU A 203 10.28 7.90 -9.31
N LEU A 204 9.40 6.91 -9.43
CA LEU A 204 9.72 5.50 -9.33
C LEU A 204 9.01 4.71 -10.43
N PHE A 205 9.78 3.89 -11.13
CA PHE A 205 9.31 2.92 -12.11
C PHE A 205 9.71 1.50 -11.65
N ASP A 206 8.78 0.55 -11.67
CA ASP A 206 9.04 -0.89 -11.49
C ASP A 206 8.34 -1.64 -12.62
N GLY A 207 9.11 -2.28 -13.49
CA GLY A 207 8.63 -3.05 -14.62
C GLY A 207 9.09 -4.49 -14.57
N ARG A 208 8.21 -5.43 -14.95
CA ARG A 208 8.48 -6.86 -15.05
C ARG A 208 7.92 -7.42 -16.34
N LYS A 209 8.65 -8.38 -16.90
CA LYS A 209 8.24 -9.14 -18.08
C LYS A 209 8.47 -10.62 -17.85
N PHE A 210 7.44 -11.41 -18.12
CA PHE A 210 7.45 -12.86 -18.01
C PHE A 210 7.43 -13.48 -19.40
N ILE A 211 8.47 -14.23 -19.72
CA ILE A 211 8.70 -14.82 -21.03
C ILE A 211 8.75 -16.35 -20.86
N PRO A 212 7.79 -17.10 -21.40
CA PRO A 212 7.86 -18.55 -21.42
C PRO A 212 8.97 -19.01 -22.38
N LEU A 213 9.80 -19.94 -21.95
CA LEU A 213 10.84 -20.54 -22.76
C LEU A 213 10.30 -21.79 -23.48
N PRO A 214 10.65 -22.01 -24.75
CA PRO A 214 10.20 -23.19 -25.48
C PRO A 214 10.72 -24.47 -24.81
N SER A 215 9.92 -25.55 -24.90
CA SER A 215 10.25 -26.95 -24.57
C SER A 215 10.38 -27.38 -23.10
N LEU A 216 10.46 -26.49 -22.11
CA LEU A 216 10.77 -26.89 -20.71
C LEU A 216 9.79 -26.41 -19.63
N HIS A 217 8.64 -25.82 -19.96
CA HIS A 217 7.76 -25.18 -18.95
C HIS A 217 8.53 -24.21 -18.03
N HIS A 218 9.62 -23.64 -18.53
CA HIS A 218 10.44 -22.68 -17.80
C HIS A 218 9.96 -21.27 -18.13
N THR A 219 9.96 -20.38 -17.13
CA THR A 219 9.65 -18.96 -17.30
C THR A 219 10.87 -18.12 -16.96
N LEU A 220 11.25 -17.22 -17.87
CA LEU A 220 12.21 -16.16 -17.60
C LEU A 220 11.46 -14.92 -17.13
N SER A 221 11.78 -14.44 -15.93
CA SER A 221 11.32 -13.16 -15.42
C SER A 221 12.44 -12.14 -15.57
N LEU A 222 12.15 -11.02 -16.21
CA LEU A 222 13.03 -9.86 -16.27
C LEU A 222 12.41 -8.73 -15.47
N ARG A 223 13.18 -8.06 -14.62
CA ARG A 223 12.74 -6.91 -13.82
C ARG A 223 13.67 -5.72 -14.00
N LEU A 224 13.09 -4.54 -14.11
CA LEU A 224 13.77 -3.25 -14.11
C LEU A 224 13.11 -2.34 -13.08
N ILE A 225 13.90 -1.81 -12.17
CA ILE A 225 13.50 -0.74 -11.26
C ILE A 225 14.37 0.47 -11.55
N ALA A 226 13.73 1.62 -11.74
CA ALA A 226 14.42 2.89 -11.91
C ALA A 226 13.76 3.95 -11.03
N GLY A 227 14.55 4.73 -10.32
CA GLY A 227 14.06 5.79 -9.44
C GLY A 227 14.95 7.03 -9.51
N HIS A 228 14.33 8.19 -9.42
CA HIS A 228 15.01 9.48 -9.35
C HIS A 228 14.30 10.35 -8.30
N SER A 229 15.08 11.05 -7.48
CA SER A 229 14.55 12.02 -6.53
C SER A 229 15.38 13.29 -6.52
N SER A 230 14.78 14.39 -6.07
CA SER A 230 15.46 15.68 -5.90
C SER A 230 16.75 15.57 -5.09
N ALA A 231 17.70 16.47 -5.35
CA ALA A 231 19.01 16.49 -4.68
C ALA A 231 18.86 16.64 -3.15
N ASP A 232 17.98 17.54 -2.72
CA ASP A 232 17.78 17.93 -1.31
C ASP A 232 16.74 17.06 -0.59
N ILE A 233 16.46 15.86 -1.10
CA ILE A 233 15.53 14.94 -0.45
C ILE A 233 16.07 14.51 0.92
N LEU A 234 15.14 14.41 1.87
CA LEU A 234 15.37 13.86 3.20
C LEU A 234 16.06 12.50 3.15
N ASP A 235 16.99 12.29 4.08
CA ASP A 235 17.71 11.04 4.22
C ASP A 235 16.77 9.86 4.54
N GLY A 236 15.65 10.10 5.23
CA GLY A 236 14.60 9.11 5.46
C GLY A 236 13.86 8.66 4.19
N GLU A 237 13.85 9.51 3.15
CA GLU A 237 13.08 9.36 1.92
C GLU A 237 13.90 8.93 0.70
N LYS A 238 15.23 8.93 0.79
CA LYS A 238 16.14 8.36 -0.23
C LYS A 238 15.83 6.88 -0.49
N PHE A 239 16.12 6.43 -1.70
CA PHE A 239 16.02 5.02 -2.06
C PHE A 239 17.06 4.21 -1.30
N LYS A 240 16.64 3.09 -0.72
CA LYS A 240 17.48 2.15 0.03
C LYS A 240 17.46 0.79 -0.66
N LEU A 241 18.63 0.21 -0.89
CA LEU A 241 18.82 -1.06 -1.59
C LEU A 241 19.64 -2.02 -0.73
N GLY A 242 19.15 -3.24 -0.56
CA GLY A 242 19.80 -4.28 0.26
C GLY A 242 18.82 -5.10 1.07
N GLY A 243 19.20 -6.33 1.46
CA GLY A 243 18.36 -7.21 2.26
C GLY A 243 17.31 -7.95 1.44
N ASN A 244 16.34 -8.55 2.15
CA ASN A 244 15.27 -9.34 1.58
C ASN A 244 13.91 -8.82 2.06
N TYR A 245 13.34 -7.90 1.30
CA TYR A 245 11.95 -7.45 1.45
C TYR A 245 11.05 -8.20 0.45
N SER A 246 9.85 -8.58 0.87
CA SER A 246 8.84 -9.13 -0.04
C SER A 246 8.44 -8.06 -1.06
N ALA A 247 8.71 -8.33 -2.34
CA ALA A 247 8.55 -7.39 -3.45
C ALA A 247 7.18 -7.48 -4.14
N ASP A 248 6.15 -8.01 -3.47
CA ASP A 248 4.82 -8.27 -4.05
C ASP A 248 3.89 -7.07 -3.92
N ASN A 249 4.39 -5.88 -4.25
CA ASN A 249 3.66 -4.63 -4.07
C ASN A 249 3.76 -3.77 -5.33
N LEU A 250 3.32 -4.33 -6.46
CA LEU A 250 3.21 -3.62 -7.75
C LEU A 250 2.25 -2.42 -7.70
N SER A 251 1.36 -2.35 -6.70
CA SER A 251 0.41 -1.26 -6.49
C SER A 251 0.71 -0.39 -5.27
N ASN A 252 1.79 -0.64 -4.54
CA ASN A 252 2.08 0.14 -3.34
C ASN A 252 2.81 1.42 -3.74
N THR A 253 2.22 2.56 -3.43
CA THR A 253 2.76 3.90 -3.73
C THR A 253 3.91 4.29 -2.81
N GLU A 254 4.32 3.40 -1.89
CA GLU A 254 5.25 3.66 -0.79
C GLU A 254 6.34 2.61 -0.70
N VAL A 255 7.21 2.59 -1.71
CA VAL A 255 8.38 1.72 -1.70
C VAL A 255 9.63 2.57 -1.80
N LYS A 256 10.28 2.76 -0.65
CA LYS A 256 11.63 3.34 -0.55
C LYS A 256 12.72 2.28 -0.36
N ASN A 257 12.33 1.05 0.00
CA ASN A 257 13.23 -0.05 0.27
C ASN A 257 13.13 -1.12 -0.83
N PHE A 258 14.28 -1.48 -1.41
CA PHE A 258 14.37 -2.46 -2.48
C PHE A 258 15.31 -3.58 -2.08
N SER A 259 14.90 -4.81 -2.36
CA SER A 259 15.66 -6.00 -2.03
C SER A 259 16.84 -6.17 -2.98
N LEU A 260 18.01 -6.41 -2.42
CA LEU A 260 19.18 -6.90 -3.16
C LEU A 260 19.74 -8.08 -2.39
N ARG A 261 19.43 -9.29 -2.87
CA ARG A 261 19.85 -10.53 -2.22
C ARG A 261 21.36 -10.62 -2.15
N GLY A 262 21.88 -11.11 -1.03
CA GLY A 262 23.32 -11.16 -0.73
C GLY A 262 23.86 -9.92 -0.01
N TYR A 263 23.06 -8.86 0.17
CA TYR A 263 23.46 -7.65 0.88
C TYR A 263 22.67 -7.49 2.18
N LYS A 264 23.24 -6.80 3.17
CA LYS A 264 22.52 -6.41 4.38
C LYS A 264 21.37 -5.44 4.03
N PRO A 265 20.29 -5.37 4.83
CA PRO A 265 19.23 -4.37 4.64
C PRO A 265 19.79 -2.94 4.53
N ALA A 266 19.24 -2.16 3.58
CA ALA A 266 19.61 -0.76 3.34
C ALA A 266 21.13 -0.47 3.21
N THR A 267 21.92 -1.41 2.65
CA THR A 267 23.37 -1.25 2.47
C THR A 267 23.73 -0.07 1.55
N LEU A 268 22.94 0.12 0.49
CA LEU A 268 23.13 1.20 -0.48
C LEU A 268 21.98 2.20 -0.34
N LYS A 269 22.31 3.49 -0.37
CA LYS A 269 21.34 4.59 -0.21
C LYS A 269 21.66 5.70 -1.19
N GLY A 270 20.65 6.27 -1.84
CA GLY A 270 20.86 7.38 -2.76
C GLY A 270 19.58 7.95 -3.36
N ASN A 271 19.76 9.02 -4.13
CA ASN A 271 18.68 9.75 -4.79
C ASN A 271 18.30 9.10 -6.12
N ASN A 272 19.22 8.33 -6.69
CA ASN A 272 19.01 7.59 -7.93
C ASN A 272 19.06 6.10 -7.64
N LEU A 273 18.16 5.35 -8.26
CA LEU A 273 18.09 3.90 -8.16
C LEU A 273 18.02 3.31 -9.55
N ILE A 274 18.87 2.34 -9.84
CA ILE A 274 18.73 1.44 -10.99
C ILE A 274 18.99 0.02 -10.49
N LEU A 275 18.03 -0.88 -10.70
CA LEU A 275 18.16 -2.30 -10.37
C LEU A 275 17.60 -3.14 -11.52
N THR A 276 18.37 -4.12 -11.95
CA THR A 276 17.97 -5.10 -12.96
C THR A 276 18.11 -6.51 -12.41
N GLY A 277 17.18 -7.40 -12.74
CA GLY A 277 17.22 -8.81 -12.31
C GLY A 277 16.32 -9.72 -13.11
#